data_AF-A0A429Y438-F1
#
_entry.id   AF-A0A429Y438-F1
#
_cell.length_a   1.000
_cell.length_b   1.000
_cell.length_c   1.000
_cell.angle_alpha   90.00
_cell.angle_beta   90.00
_cell.angle_gamma   90.00
#
_symmetry.space_group_name_H-M   'P 1'
#
loop_
_entity.id
_entity.type
_entity.pdbx_description
1 polymer ?
#
loop_
_entity_poly.entity_id
_entity_poly.type
_entity_poly.pdbx_seq_one_letter_code
_entity_poly.pdbx_strand_id
1 'polypeptide(L)'
;MDDLTKELRQYRMMIGNLELSPFETLQDLYIRNTLEDKISLMTHKERLRLHYYDLQVILNADKFKEQLENVYDFSTNKPLKEWWWHLDKVASGELMITLDMRVENNLIGKLFNDSLNEIYGKTLEEIQREAYEKPIKVKKKERTRGVNSFFSVFFI
;
A
#
# COMPACT_ATOMS: atom_id res chain seq x y z
N MET A 1 -17.16 13.19 -12.35
CA MET A 1 -16.98 12.60 -11.00
C MET A 1 -15.85 11.54 -10.96
N ASP A 2 -15.11 11.31 -12.05
CA ASP A 2 -14.26 10.11 -12.23
C ASP A 2 -12.75 10.35 -12.02
N ASP A 3 -12.28 11.59 -12.19
CA ASP A 3 -10.85 11.92 -12.25
C ASP A 3 -10.16 11.84 -10.88
N LEU A 4 -10.72 12.49 -9.85
CA LEU A 4 -10.16 12.55 -8.49
C LEU A 4 -9.96 11.18 -7.84
N THR A 5 -10.90 10.26 -8.09
CA THR A 5 -10.80 8.88 -7.58
C THR A 5 -9.68 8.12 -8.29
N LYS A 6 -9.44 8.39 -9.57
CA LYS A 6 -8.34 7.80 -10.34
C LYS A 6 -6.99 8.28 -9.83
N GLU A 7 -6.82 9.57 -9.57
CA GLU A 7 -5.55 10.12 -9.07
C GLU A 7 -5.21 9.64 -7.66
N LEU A 8 -6.20 9.58 -6.76
CA LEU A 8 -6.01 8.97 -5.43
C LEU A 8 -5.65 7.48 -5.54
N ARG A 9 -6.21 6.77 -6.52
CA ARG A 9 -5.88 5.36 -6.76
C ARG A 9 -4.46 5.20 -7.30
N GLN A 10 -4.03 6.05 -8.22
CA GLN A 10 -2.66 6.02 -8.75
C GLN A 10 -1.65 6.35 -7.66
N TYR A 11 -1.91 7.40 -6.86
CA TYR A 11 -1.07 7.76 -5.73
C TYR A 11 -0.98 6.62 -4.69
N ARG A 12 -2.09 5.91 -4.42
CA ARG A 12 -2.06 4.69 -3.60
C ARG A 12 -1.16 3.60 -4.20
N MET A 13 -1.22 3.39 -5.51
CA MET A 13 -0.44 2.35 -6.18
C MET A 13 1.06 2.61 -6.07
N MET A 14 1.49 3.87 -6.21
CA MET A 14 2.87 4.29 -5.95
C MET A 14 3.32 3.87 -4.56
N ILE A 15 2.54 4.23 -3.54
CA ILE A 15 2.88 3.98 -2.13
C ILE A 15 2.97 2.49 -1.82
N GLY A 16 2.10 1.71 -2.44
CA GLY A 16 2.07 0.26 -2.26
C GLY A 16 3.21 -0.49 -2.95
N ASN A 17 4.00 0.17 -3.80
CA ASN A 17 5.02 -0.47 -4.61
C ASN A 17 6.36 0.28 -4.58
N LEU A 18 7.20 -0.06 -3.61
CA LEU A 18 8.56 0.47 -3.52
C LEU A 18 9.53 -0.10 -4.58
N GLU A 19 9.08 -1.04 -5.41
CA GLU A 19 9.88 -1.61 -6.50
C GLU A 19 9.75 -0.83 -7.82
N LEU A 20 9.00 0.27 -7.83
CA LEU A 20 8.93 1.16 -9.00
C LEU A 20 10.32 1.69 -9.38
N SER A 21 10.52 2.02 -10.65
CA SER A 21 11.75 2.70 -11.03
C SER A 21 11.80 4.11 -10.42
N PRO A 22 13.00 4.70 -10.19
CA PRO A 22 13.12 6.07 -9.72
C PRO A 22 12.34 7.09 -10.56
N PHE A 23 12.27 6.89 -11.88
CA PHE A 23 11.53 7.77 -12.79
C PHE A 23 10.01 7.64 -12.62
N GLU A 24 9.50 6.43 -12.43
CA GLU A 24 8.07 6.21 -12.15
C GLU A 24 7.68 6.81 -10.81
N THR A 25 8.49 6.61 -9.77
CA THR A 25 8.27 7.22 -8.44
C THR A 25 8.29 8.75 -8.53
N LEU A 26 9.23 9.31 -9.30
CA LEU A 26 9.27 10.76 -9.52
C LEU A 26 8.02 11.25 -10.26
N GLN A 27 7.56 10.51 -11.27
CA GLN A 27 6.32 10.80 -12.00
C GLN A 27 5.10 10.75 -11.07
N ASP A 28 5.06 9.78 -10.16
CA ASP A 28 3.95 9.62 -9.22
C ASP A 28 3.95 10.72 -8.13
N LEU A 29 5.10 11.29 -7.77
CA LEU A 29 5.14 12.50 -6.93
C LEU A 29 4.49 13.71 -7.62
N TYR A 30 4.50 13.79 -8.96
CA TYR A 30 3.72 14.83 -9.65
C TYR A 30 2.21 14.64 -9.50
N ILE A 31 1.72 13.41 -9.30
CA ILE A 31 0.31 13.16 -8.99
C ILE A 31 -0.06 13.86 -7.68
N ARG A 32 0.86 13.94 -6.72
CA ARG A 32 0.61 14.64 -5.46
C ARG A 32 0.40 16.15 -5.65
N ASN A 33 1.05 16.78 -6.63
CA ASN A 33 0.77 18.17 -7.02
C ASN A 33 -0.68 18.30 -7.52
N THR A 34 -1.10 17.42 -8.42
CA THR A 34 -2.48 17.41 -8.94
C THR A 34 -3.51 17.24 -7.83
N LEU A 35 -3.21 16.40 -6.84
CA LEU A 35 -4.07 16.19 -5.67
C LEU A 35 -4.11 17.42 -4.77
N GLU A 36 -2.99 18.14 -4.62
CA GLU A 36 -2.95 19.41 -3.86
C GLU A 36 -3.82 20.47 -4.52
N ASP A 37 -3.72 20.65 -5.84
CA ASP A 37 -4.51 21.63 -6.58
C ASP A 37 -6.03 21.38 -6.45
N LYS A 38 -6.41 20.10 -6.30
CA LYS A 38 -7.79 19.64 -6.15
C LYS A 38 -8.23 19.50 -4.69
N ILE A 39 -7.38 19.80 -3.69
CA ILE A 39 -7.65 19.47 -2.27
C ILE A 39 -8.91 20.16 -1.72
N SER A 40 -9.20 21.37 -2.21
CA SER A 40 -10.38 22.15 -1.86
C SER A 40 -11.69 21.53 -2.39
N LEU A 41 -11.60 20.74 -3.46
CA LEU A 41 -12.72 20.04 -4.09
C LEU A 41 -12.96 18.65 -3.49
N MET A 42 -12.03 18.14 -2.68
CA MET A 42 -12.13 16.82 -2.07
C MET A 42 -13.24 16.76 -1.02
N THR A 43 -13.95 15.65 -1.01
CA THR A 43 -14.79 15.28 0.12
C THR A 43 -13.93 14.99 1.35
N HIS A 44 -14.55 15.00 2.53
CA HIS A 44 -13.87 14.64 3.77
C HIS A 44 -13.21 13.25 3.69
N LYS A 45 -13.91 12.26 3.11
CA LYS A 45 -13.40 10.90 2.92
C LYS A 45 -12.19 10.84 2.00
N GLU A 46 -12.16 11.64 0.94
CA GLU A 46 -11.02 11.70 0.01
C GLU A 46 -9.81 12.35 0.65
N ARG A 47 -9.99 13.45 1.40
CA ARG A 47 -8.89 14.04 2.19
C ARG A 47 -8.32 13.07 3.22
N LEU A 48 -9.17 12.32 3.91
CA LEU A 48 -8.72 11.29 4.84
C LEU A 48 -7.87 10.21 4.16
N ARG A 49 -8.26 9.77 2.96
CA ARG A 49 -7.46 8.83 2.17
C ARG A 49 -6.13 9.44 1.74
N LEU A 50 -6.13 10.68 1.28
CA LEU A 50 -4.91 11.39 0.93
C LEU A 50 -3.96 11.50 2.11
N HIS A 51 -4.45 11.86 3.30
CA HIS A 51 -3.63 11.94 4.50
C HIS A 51 -3.10 10.57 4.94
N TYR A 52 -3.91 9.52 4.82
CA TYR A 52 -3.43 8.16 5.06
C TYR A 52 -2.27 7.78 4.12
N TYR A 53 -2.38 8.14 2.84
CA TYR A 53 -1.34 7.93 1.84
C TYR A 53 -0.09 8.78 2.12
N ASP A 54 -0.27 10.07 2.41
CA ASP A 54 0.82 10.97 2.80
C ASP A 54 1.58 10.43 4.03
N LEU A 55 0.86 9.88 5.02
CA LEU A 55 1.48 9.24 6.19
C LEU A 55 2.38 8.05 5.79
N GLN A 56 1.97 7.23 4.83
CA GLN A 56 2.79 6.10 4.36
C GLN A 56 4.06 6.58 3.64
N VAL A 57 3.98 7.68 2.87
CA VAL A 57 5.16 8.30 2.25
C VAL A 57 6.11 8.82 3.33
N ILE A 58 5.59 9.53 4.34
CA ILE A 58 6.38 10.05 5.46
C ILE A 58 7.08 8.91 6.23
N LEU A 59 6.36 7.83 6.52
CA LEU A 59 6.89 6.66 7.24
C LEU A 59 7.96 5.89 6.45
N ASN A 60 8.03 6.05 5.12
CA ASN A 60 9.03 5.42 4.25
C ASN A 60 9.88 6.46 3.51
N ALA A 61 10.00 7.68 4.06
CA ALA A 61 10.68 8.78 3.39
C ALA A 61 12.16 8.48 3.10
N ASP A 62 12.80 7.70 3.97
CA ASP A 62 14.16 7.17 3.79
C ASP A 62 14.30 6.36 2.49
N LYS A 63 13.39 5.42 2.26
CA LYS A 63 13.39 4.56 1.06
C LYS A 63 13.07 5.35 -0.20
N PHE A 64 12.07 6.22 -0.14
CA PHE A 64 11.74 7.08 -1.28
C PHE A 64 12.89 8.03 -1.63
N LYS A 65 13.58 8.57 -0.61
CA LYS A 65 14.77 9.40 -0.83
C LYS A 65 15.88 8.60 -1.50
N GLU A 66 16.21 7.40 -1.00
CA GLU A 66 17.25 6.52 -1.57
C GLU A 66 16.94 6.17 -3.03
N GLN A 67 15.68 5.88 -3.33
CA GLN A 67 15.24 5.56 -4.68
C GLN A 67 15.37 6.78 -5.62
N LEU A 68 15.05 7.98 -5.14
CA LEU A 68 15.01 9.20 -5.96
C LEU A 68 16.33 9.94 -6.07
N GLU A 69 17.29 9.76 -5.15
CA GLU A 69 18.50 10.59 -5.07
C GLU A 69 19.37 10.58 -6.34
N ASN A 70 19.22 9.54 -7.17
CA ASN A 70 19.96 9.41 -8.44
C ASN A 70 19.30 10.14 -9.62
N VAL A 71 18.02 10.50 -9.51
CA VAL A 71 17.23 11.10 -10.61
C VAL A 71 16.60 12.44 -10.24
N TYR A 72 16.61 12.80 -8.96
CA TYR A 72 16.03 14.01 -8.43
C TYR A 72 17.02 14.75 -7.54
N ASP A 73 17.18 16.05 -7.81
CA ASP A 73 18.00 16.94 -7.02
C ASP A 73 17.17 17.56 -5.89
N PHE A 74 17.44 17.12 -4.66
CA PHE A 74 16.77 17.61 -3.45
C PHE A 74 17.21 19.03 -3.04
N SER A 75 18.21 19.63 -3.69
CA SER A 75 18.55 21.05 -3.51
C SER A 75 17.52 22.02 -4.15
N THR A 76 16.32 21.52 -4.43
CA THR A 76 15.22 22.23 -5.07
C THR A 76 14.76 23.48 -4.31
N ASN A 77 14.24 24.46 -5.05
CA ASN A 77 13.63 25.68 -4.50
C ASN A 77 12.11 25.57 -4.31
N LYS A 78 11.56 24.35 -4.36
CA LYS A 78 10.13 24.12 -4.19
C LYS A 78 9.64 24.64 -2.83
N PRO A 79 8.46 25.25 -2.74
CA PRO A 79 7.89 25.71 -1.48
C PRO A 79 7.75 24.56 -0.46
N LEU A 80 7.98 24.83 0.84
CA LEU A 80 7.84 23.81 1.89
C LEU A 80 6.42 23.24 2.03
N LYS A 81 5.39 23.97 1.57
CA LYS A 81 4.01 23.45 1.51
C LYS A 81 3.89 22.21 0.60
N GLU A 82 4.79 22.09 -0.39
CA GLU A 82 4.92 20.93 -1.27
C GLU A 82 5.97 19.97 -0.69
N TRP A 83 5.76 19.56 0.55
CA TRP A 83 6.76 18.85 1.36
C TRP A 83 7.26 17.54 0.72
N TRP A 84 6.47 16.92 -0.17
CA TRP A 84 6.85 15.71 -0.89
C TRP A 84 8.02 15.93 -1.88
N TRP A 85 8.40 17.17 -2.16
CA TRP A 85 9.65 17.50 -2.87
C TRP A 85 10.88 17.58 -1.95
N HIS A 86 10.68 17.49 -0.64
CA HIS A 86 11.71 17.64 0.40
C HIS A 86 11.85 16.35 1.22
N LEU A 87 11.74 15.18 0.57
CA LEU A 87 11.81 13.89 1.25
C LEU A 87 13.16 13.64 1.94
N ASP A 88 14.23 14.28 1.47
CA ASP A 88 15.53 14.32 2.15
C ASP A 88 15.44 14.97 3.54
N LYS A 89 14.71 16.07 3.67
CA LYS A 89 14.49 16.77 4.94
C LYS A 89 13.52 16.02 5.84
N VAL A 90 12.53 15.36 5.25
CA VAL A 90 11.62 14.48 6.01
C VAL A 90 12.39 13.27 6.56
N ALA A 91 13.21 12.61 5.72
CA ALA A 91 13.98 11.44 6.11
C ALA A 91 15.06 11.75 7.17
N SER A 92 15.68 12.93 7.10
CA SER A 92 16.66 13.40 8.10
C SER A 92 16.03 13.95 9.39
N GLY A 93 14.71 14.20 9.38
CA GLY A 93 13.99 14.81 10.49
C GLY A 93 14.12 16.35 10.58
N GLU A 94 14.77 16.98 9.60
CA GLU A 94 14.85 18.45 9.50
C GLU A 94 13.49 19.10 9.18
N LEU A 95 12.60 18.37 8.50
CA LEU A 95 11.24 18.80 8.19
C LEU A 95 10.20 17.90 8.85
N MET A 96 9.52 18.44 9.87
CA MET A 96 8.41 17.76 10.55
C MET A 96 7.08 18.07 9.86
N ILE A 97 6.37 17.02 9.43
CA ILE A 97 5.05 17.14 8.80
C ILE A 97 3.96 16.80 9.81
N THR A 98 3.00 17.71 9.96
CA THR A 98 1.81 17.49 10.79
C THR A 98 0.60 17.29 9.89
N LEU A 99 -0.10 16.17 10.04
CA LEU A 99 -1.33 15.87 9.30
C LEU A 99 -2.54 16.06 10.22
N ASP A 100 -3.44 17.00 9.89
CA ASP A 100 -4.72 17.18 10.61
C ASP A 100 -5.77 16.20 10.07
N MET A 101 -5.83 15.02 10.69
CA MET A 101 -6.84 14.01 10.39
C MET A 101 -8.01 14.12 11.36
N ARG A 102 -9.09 14.77 10.92
CA ARG A 102 -10.37 14.69 11.62
C ARG A 102 -11.10 13.43 11.17
N VAL A 103 -11.47 12.56 12.10
CA VAL A 103 -12.27 11.38 11.79
C VAL A 103 -13.59 11.47 12.52
N GLU A 104 -14.69 11.43 11.77
CA GLU A 104 -16.01 11.32 12.36
C GLU A 104 -16.23 9.89 12.89
N ASN A 105 -16.79 9.75 14.10
CA ASN A 105 -16.94 8.45 14.78
C ASN A 105 -17.69 7.39 13.95
N ASN A 106 -18.63 7.80 13.09
CA ASN A 106 -19.35 6.90 12.18
C ASN A 106 -18.47 6.34 11.04
N LEU A 107 -17.34 6.98 10.72
CA LEU A 107 -16.40 6.57 9.69
C LEU A 107 -15.26 5.71 10.23
N ILE A 108 -14.93 5.81 11.53
CA ILE A 108 -13.87 5.01 12.17
C ILE A 108 -14.12 3.53 11.97
N GLY A 109 -15.34 3.06 12.28
CA GLY A 109 -15.70 1.65 12.12
C GLY A 109 -15.60 1.16 10.68
N LYS A 110 -15.89 2.02 9.70
CA LYS A 110 -15.82 1.68 8.27
C LYS A 110 -14.38 1.68 7.76
N LEU A 111 -13.57 2.67 8.14
CA LEU A 111 -12.16 2.75 7.76
C LEU A 111 -11.33 1.61 8.36
N PHE A 112 -11.55 1.27 9.63
CA PHE A 112 -10.93 0.10 10.25
C PHE A 112 -11.35 -1.20 9.56
N ASN A 113 -12.65 -1.39 9.26
CA ASN A 113 -13.09 -2.59 8.53
C ASN A 113 -12.51 -2.66 7.13
N ASP A 114 -12.48 -1.56 6.37
CA ASP A 114 -11.91 -1.53 5.02
C ASP A 114 -10.41 -1.88 5.07
N SER A 115 -9.67 -1.36 6.07
CA SER A 115 -8.25 -1.68 6.29
C SER A 115 -8.03 -3.13 6.73
N LEU A 116 -8.86 -3.66 7.63
CA LEU A 116 -8.74 -5.05 8.09
C LEU A 116 -9.09 -6.03 6.96
N ASN A 117 -10.14 -5.75 6.18
CA ASN A 117 -10.51 -6.56 5.02
C ASN A 117 -9.41 -6.57 3.97
N GLU A 118 -8.70 -5.47 3.78
CA GLU A 118 -7.54 -5.42 2.88
C GLU A 118 -6.37 -6.25 3.39
N ILE A 119 -6.07 -6.21 4.70
CA ILE A 119 -4.99 -6.99 5.31
C ILE A 119 -5.34 -8.49 5.28
N TYR A 120 -6.51 -8.87 5.80
CA TYR A 120 -6.93 -10.26 5.88
C TYR A 120 -7.23 -10.88 4.51
N GLY A 121 -7.72 -10.09 3.55
CA GLY A 121 -7.93 -10.55 2.18
C GLY A 121 -6.63 -10.99 1.51
N LYS A 122 -5.57 -10.19 1.64
CA LYS A 122 -4.23 -10.54 1.12
C LYS A 122 -3.65 -11.79 1.79
N THR A 123 -3.80 -11.91 3.10
CA THR A 123 -3.32 -13.09 3.85
C THR A 123 -4.06 -14.38 3.44
N LEU A 124 -5.37 -14.30 3.17
CA LEU A 124 -6.16 -15.45 2.72
C LEU A 124 -5.75 -15.94 1.33
N GLU A 125 -5.50 -15.03 0.39
CA GLU A 125 -5.03 -15.37 -0.96
C GLU A 125 -3.62 -15.98 -0.93
N GLU A 126 -2.73 -15.48 -0.05
CA GLU A 126 -1.40 -16.03 0.18
C GLU A 126 -1.44 -17.46 0.72
N ILE A 127 -2.26 -17.71 1.75
CA ILE A 127 -2.45 -19.04 2.33
C ILE A 127 -3.02 -20.02 1.29
N GLN A 128 -4.00 -19.58 0.49
CA GLN A 128 -4.58 -20.40 -0.57
C GLN A 128 -3.55 -20.76 -1.63
N ARG A 129 -2.77 -19.78 -2.12
CA ARG A 129 -1.70 -20.02 -3.09
C ARG A 129 -0.67 -21.02 -2.57
N GLU A 130 -0.23 -20.88 -1.31
CA GLU A 130 0.72 -21.81 -0.70
C GLU A 130 0.14 -23.23 -0.54
N ALA A 131 -1.16 -23.35 -0.25
CA ALA A 131 -1.86 -24.63 -0.13
C ALA A 131 -2.03 -25.34 -1.49
N TYR A 132 -2.21 -24.59 -2.59
CA TYR A 132 -2.41 -25.16 -3.93
C TYR A 132 -1.11 -25.41 -4.70
N GLU A 133 -0.03 -24.66 -4.44
CA GLU A 133 1.25 -24.81 -5.16
C GLU A 133 2.18 -25.90 -4.58
N LYS A 134 1.94 -26.40 -3.37
CA LYS A 134 2.71 -27.53 -2.82
C LYS A 134 2.21 -28.85 -3.43
N PRO A 135 2.99 -29.54 -4.30
CA PRO A 135 2.57 -30.82 -4.82
C PRO A 135 2.43 -31.82 -3.68
N ILE A 136 1.22 -32.36 -3.51
CA ILE A 136 0.97 -33.48 -2.60
C ILE A 136 1.83 -34.64 -3.12
N LYS A 137 2.96 -34.90 -2.46
CA LYS A 137 3.74 -36.13 -2.68
C LYS A 137 2.92 -37.30 -2.14
N VAL A 138 1.97 -37.79 -2.94
CA VAL A 138 1.28 -39.04 -2.66
C VAL A 138 2.32 -40.14 -2.73
N LYS A 139 2.83 -40.57 -1.57
CA LYS A 139 3.58 -41.82 -1.48
C LYS A 139 2.63 -42.94 -1.90
N LYS A 140 2.73 -43.41 -3.15
CA LYS A 140 2.07 -44.63 -3.60
C LYS A 140 2.55 -45.76 -2.69
N LYS A 141 1.70 -46.15 -1.75
CA LYS A 141 1.89 -47.40 -0.99
C LYS A 141 1.59 -48.52 -1.98
N GLU A 142 2.63 -49.21 -2.45
CA GLU A 142 2.49 -50.39 -3.29
C GLU A 142 1.58 -51.39 -2.56
N ARG A 143 0.43 -51.68 -3.18
CA ARG A 143 -0.51 -52.70 -2.73
C ARG A 143 0.12 -54.06 -2.94
N THR A 144 0.65 -54.66 -1.89
CA THR A 144 0.69 -56.12 -1.78
C THR A 144 -0.74 -56.62 -1.57
N ARG A 145 -1.12 -57.62 -2.36
CA ARG A 145 -2.47 -58.22 -2.40
C ARG A 145 -2.89 -58.72 -1.02
N GLY A 146 -4.01 -58.23 -0.52
CA GLY A 146 -4.61 -58.69 0.73
C GLY A 146 -5.97 -58.02 0.98
N VAL A 147 -7.01 -58.83 0.83
CA VAL A 147 -8.45 -58.65 1.07
C VAL A 147 -8.84 -57.64 2.19
N ASN A 148 -9.90 -56.87 1.89
CA ASN A 148 -10.82 -56.10 2.77
C ASN A 148 -10.28 -54.96 3.65
N SER A 149 -10.81 -53.74 3.46
CA SER A 149 -11.50 -52.95 4.51
C SER A 149 -11.72 -51.47 4.10
N PHE A 150 -12.94 -51.00 4.39
CA PHE A 150 -13.44 -49.64 4.67
C PHE A 150 -12.54 -48.42 4.39
N PHE A 151 -13.05 -47.50 3.56
CA PHE A 151 -12.63 -46.10 3.59
C PHE A 151 -13.31 -45.39 4.77
N SER A 152 -12.53 -44.97 5.76
CA SER A 152 -12.89 -43.89 6.69
C SER A 152 -11.92 -42.75 6.44
N VAL A 153 -12.45 -41.59 6.02
CA VAL A 153 -11.70 -40.34 5.92
C VAL A 153 -11.84 -39.64 7.27
N PHE A 154 -10.72 -39.48 7.99
CA PHE A 154 -10.67 -38.59 9.14
C PHE A 154 -10.14 -37.23 8.69
N PHE A 155 -10.88 -36.17 9.01
CA PHE A 155 -10.39 -34.80 9.02
C PHE A 155 -9.69 -34.54 10.36
N ILE A 156 -8.47 -34.01 10.30
CA ILE A 156 -7.87 -33.16 11.34
C ILE A 156 -7.40 -31.90 10.62
#